data_AF-A0A823J3S0-F1
#
_entry.id   AF-A0A823J3S0-F1
#
_cell.length_a   1.000
_cell.length_b   1.000
_cell.length_c   1.000
_cell.angle_alpha   90.00
_cell.angle_beta   90.00
_cell.angle_gamma   90.00
#
_symmetry.space_group_name_H-M   'P 1'
#
loop_
_entity.id
_entity.type
_entity.pdbx_description
1 polymer ?
#
loop_
_entity_poly.entity_id
_entity_poly.type
_entity_poly.pdbx_seq_one_letter_code
_entity_poly.pdbx_strand_id
1 'polypeptide(L)'
;MTKIVKMSEKNEHGTLEQFYPETHAEAVKGLVSVTEEEKTTWSGKETTTGAEQKANAALNSAKDYVNAIGEGTVIFKGANLMGAGQSYKWDASKMKFGMTLLFSRYDPNNNIPQDYYYFPVFISKAQLLEIAGGGILIQMPSVTYGDRKYLYVSTSGVSGHADNSKYNSWALRQVTIM
;
A
#
# COMPACT_ATOMS: atom_id res chain seq x y z
N MET A 1 37.38 26.81 35.12
CA MET A 1 38.45 27.56 34.43
C MET A 1 39.79 27.09 34.98
N THR A 2 40.45 26.16 34.29
CA THR A 2 41.81 25.73 34.65
C THR A 2 42.77 26.80 34.16
N LYS A 3 43.40 27.56 35.08
CA LYS A 3 44.40 28.56 34.71
C LYS A 3 45.67 27.83 34.27
N ILE A 4 46.08 28.04 33.03
CA ILE A 4 47.38 27.57 32.54
C ILE A 4 48.45 28.47 33.19
N VAL A 5 49.26 27.89 34.08
CA VAL A 5 50.33 28.60 34.77
C VAL A 5 51.54 28.68 33.82
N LYS A 6 52.03 29.90 33.55
CA LYS A 6 53.27 30.14 32.81
C LYS A 6 54.44 30.12 33.78
N MET A 7 55.49 29.37 33.47
CA MET A 7 56.73 29.35 34.24
C MET A 7 57.87 29.95 33.41
N SER A 8 58.92 30.42 34.07
CA SER A 8 60.11 30.96 33.40
C SER A 8 61.36 30.43 34.06
N GLU A 9 62.30 29.94 33.27
CA GLU A 9 63.62 29.49 33.72
C GLU A 9 64.72 30.24 32.96
N LYS A 10 65.88 30.39 33.59
CA LYS A 10 67.01 31.13 33.03
C LYS A 10 67.83 30.19 32.15
N ASN A 11 67.94 30.48 30.86
CA ASN A 11 68.71 29.65 29.94
C ASN A 11 70.23 29.82 30.12
N GLU A 12 71.03 29.03 29.41
CA GLU A 12 72.50 29.02 29.48
C GLU A 12 73.15 30.39 29.20
N HIS A 13 72.41 31.32 28.61
CA HIS A 13 72.85 32.67 28.25
C HIS A 13 72.33 33.73 29.24
N GLY A 14 71.75 33.29 30.35
CA GLY A 14 71.28 34.16 31.41
C GLY A 14 69.94 34.87 31.13
N THR A 15 69.24 34.49 30.06
CA THR A 15 67.95 35.07 29.66
C THR A 15 66.80 34.25 30.20
N LEU A 16 65.75 34.90 30.72
CA LEU A 16 64.54 34.20 31.16
C LEU A 16 63.73 33.73 29.95
N GLU A 17 63.60 32.42 29.79
CA GLU A 17 62.77 31.78 28.77
C GLU A 17 61.46 31.29 29.41
N GLN A 18 60.33 31.67 28.81
CA GLN A 18 59.03 31.23 29.28
C GLN A 18 58.69 29.86 28.72
N PHE A 19 58.27 28.94 29.59
CA PHE A 19 57.80 27.61 29.21
C PHE A 19 56.50 27.24 29.94
N TYR A 20 55.78 26.29 29.37
CA TYR A 20 54.60 25.69 29.99
C TYR A 20 55.00 24.34 30.57
N PRO A 21 54.62 24.02 31.83
CA PRO A 21 54.91 22.70 32.38
C PRO A 21 54.25 21.61 31.52
N GLU A 22 55.04 20.65 31.04
CA GLU A 22 54.56 19.56 30.17
C GLU A 22 53.39 18.79 30.79
N THR A 23 53.35 18.71 32.12
CA THR A 23 52.30 18.07 32.92
C THR A 23 50.90 18.65 32.72
N HIS A 24 50.77 19.91 32.25
CA HIS A 24 49.46 20.52 32.00
C HIS A 24 48.92 20.29 30.59
N ALA A 25 49.78 20.10 29.59
CA ALA A 25 49.34 19.89 28.21
C ALA A 25 48.83 18.45 28.00
N GLU A 26 49.49 17.45 28.57
CA GLU A 26 49.07 16.05 28.46
C GLU A 26 47.76 15.77 29.22
N ALA A 27 47.57 16.36 30.39
CA ALA A 27 46.36 16.17 31.20
C ALA A 27 45.06 16.68 30.54
N VAL A 28 45.16 17.62 29.58
CA VAL A 28 44.00 18.22 28.89
C VAL A 28 43.73 17.53 27.56
N LYS A 29 44.74 16.89 26.94
CA LYS A 29 44.69 16.36 25.57
C LYS A 29 43.63 15.25 25.39
N GLY A 30 43.33 14.48 26.43
CA GLY A 30 42.30 13.43 26.40
C GLY A 30 40.89 13.87 26.83
N LEU A 31 40.74 15.07 27.41
CA LEU A 31 39.44 15.57 27.91
C LEU A 31 38.66 16.36 26.85
N VAL A 32 39.31 16.75 25.75
CA VAL A 32 38.73 17.61 24.70
C VAL A 32 38.97 17.07 23.28
N SER A 33 39.38 15.80 23.17
CA SER A 33 39.63 15.13 21.89
C SER A 33 38.44 14.26 21.51
N VAL A 34 38.07 14.32 20.23
CA VAL A 34 37.13 13.39 19.59
C VAL A 34 37.91 12.47 18.66
N THR A 35 37.58 11.18 18.67
CA THR A 35 38.24 10.20 17.80
C THR A 35 37.75 10.37 16.35
N GLU A 36 38.53 9.90 15.37
CA GLU A 36 38.10 9.91 13.97
C GLU A 36 36.85 9.03 13.73
N GLU A 37 36.69 7.98 14.53
CA GLU A 37 35.50 7.12 14.55
C GLU A 37 34.25 7.88 15.04
N GLU A 38 34.39 8.71 16.08
CA GLU A 38 33.30 9.57 16.58
C GLU A 38 32.89 10.62 15.55
N LYS A 39 33.86 11.28 14.89
CA LYS A 39 33.59 12.24 13.81
C LYS A 39 32.85 11.58 12.65
N THR A 40 33.26 10.38 12.24
CA THR A 40 32.59 9.60 11.19
C THR A 40 31.17 9.20 11.62
N THR A 41 31.01 8.78 12.87
CA THR A 41 29.69 8.40 13.41
C THR A 41 28.73 9.59 13.49
N TRP A 42 29.20 10.76 13.91
CA TRP A 42 28.36 11.96 14.03
C TRP A 42 28.04 12.57 12.66
N SER A 43 29.00 12.62 11.74
CA SER A 43 28.78 13.09 10.37
C SER A 43 27.86 12.15 9.57
N GLY A 44 27.85 10.85 9.89
CA GLY A 44 26.94 9.87 9.33
C GLY A 44 25.56 9.82 9.98
N LYS A 45 25.25 10.68 10.95
CA LYS A 45 23.90 10.74 11.55
C LYS A 45 22.89 11.23 10.51
N GLU A 46 21.66 10.77 10.69
CA GLU A 46 20.53 11.23 9.92
C GLU A 46 20.39 12.75 10.01
N THR A 47 20.02 13.37 8.90
CA THR A 47 19.76 14.80 8.81
C THR A 47 18.27 15.06 8.90
N THR A 48 17.87 16.27 9.31
CA THR A 48 16.45 16.65 9.32
C THR A 48 15.83 16.54 7.93
N THR A 49 16.56 16.93 6.88
CA THR A 49 16.14 16.79 5.48
C THR A 49 16.00 15.33 5.05
N GLY A 50 16.94 14.45 5.43
CA GLY A 50 16.85 13.02 5.11
C GLY A 50 15.68 12.33 5.82
N ALA A 51 15.42 12.69 7.09
CA ALA A 51 14.24 12.24 7.82
C ALA A 51 12.93 12.73 7.17
N GLU A 52 12.87 13.99 6.76
CA GLU A 52 11.71 14.57 6.06
C GLU A 52 11.45 13.87 4.72
N GLN A 53 12.49 13.58 3.93
CA GLN A 53 12.37 12.83 2.68
C GLN A 53 11.79 11.43 2.91
N LYS A 54 12.25 10.72 3.95
CA LYS A 54 11.71 9.41 4.32
C LYS A 54 10.25 9.48 4.76
N ALA A 55 9.90 10.48 5.57
CA ALA A 55 8.52 10.71 5.99
C ALA A 55 7.59 11.03 4.81
N ASN A 56 8.05 11.87 3.88
CA ASN A 56 7.31 12.20 2.66
C ASN A 56 7.14 11.00 1.74
N ALA A 57 8.17 10.15 1.61
CA ALA A 57 8.08 8.89 0.85
C ALA A 57 7.05 7.93 1.47
N ALA A 58 7.01 7.82 2.79
CA ALA A 58 6.01 7.02 3.49
C ALA A 58 4.59 7.58 3.32
N LEU A 59 4.42 8.90 3.42
CA LEU A 59 3.14 9.57 3.19
C LEU A 59 2.63 9.36 1.76
N ASN A 60 3.49 9.51 0.76
CA ASN A 60 3.11 9.28 -0.63
C ASN A 60 2.77 7.81 -0.88
N SER A 61 3.57 6.88 -0.35
CA SER A 61 3.26 5.44 -0.41
C SER A 61 1.91 5.10 0.23
N ALA A 62 1.55 5.75 1.34
CA ALA A 62 0.26 5.59 1.98
C ALA A 62 -0.89 6.16 1.13
N LYS A 63 -0.71 7.33 0.51
CA LYS A 63 -1.69 7.92 -0.41
C LYS A 63 -1.91 7.02 -1.62
N ASP A 64 -0.84 6.53 -2.23
CA ASP A 64 -0.89 5.65 -3.40
C ASP A 64 -1.62 4.34 -3.04
N TYR A 65 -1.35 3.78 -1.87
CA TYR A 65 -2.03 2.59 -1.37
C TYR A 65 -3.55 2.81 -1.21
N VAL A 66 -3.96 3.94 -0.61
CA VAL A 66 -5.38 4.28 -0.43
C VAL A 66 -6.06 4.54 -1.77
N ASN A 67 -5.42 5.29 -2.67
CA ASN A 67 -5.95 5.56 -4.01
C ASN A 67 -6.14 4.26 -4.80
N ALA A 68 -5.15 3.35 -4.77
CA ALA A 68 -5.23 2.06 -5.44
C ALA A 68 -6.40 1.19 -4.91
N ILE A 69 -6.65 1.21 -3.60
CA ILE A 69 -7.82 0.53 -3.01
C ILE A 69 -9.13 1.21 -3.45
N GLY A 70 -9.16 2.55 -3.48
CA GLY A 70 -10.35 3.32 -3.87
C GLY A 70 -10.75 3.15 -5.34
N GLU A 71 -9.78 3.10 -6.25
CA GLU A 71 -10.01 2.86 -7.68
C GLU A 71 -10.33 1.38 -7.97
N GLY A 72 -9.69 0.48 -7.23
CA GLY A 72 -9.79 -0.95 -7.42
C GLY A 72 -9.09 -1.45 -8.70
N THR A 73 -8.80 -2.74 -8.75
CA THR A 73 -8.22 -3.41 -9.91
C THR A 73 -9.33 -4.06 -10.75
N VAL A 74 -9.48 -3.64 -12.00
CA VAL A 74 -10.42 -4.25 -12.95
C VAL A 74 -9.89 -5.61 -13.39
N ILE A 75 -10.66 -6.67 -13.12
CA ILE A 75 -10.36 -8.05 -13.53
C ILE A 75 -11.00 -8.39 -14.87
N PHE A 76 -12.20 -7.86 -15.10
CA PHE A 76 -12.95 -8.10 -16.33
C PHE A 76 -13.73 -6.85 -16.72
N LYS A 77 -13.79 -6.58 -18.03
CA LYS A 77 -14.69 -5.61 -18.64
C LYS A 77 -15.19 -6.16 -19.98
N GLY A 78 -16.51 -6.21 -20.18
CA GLY A 78 -17.10 -6.82 -21.38
C GLY A 78 -18.58 -7.11 -21.20
N ALA A 79 -19.16 -8.06 -21.93
CA ALA A 79 -20.52 -8.55 -21.71
C ALA A 79 -20.46 -10.06 -21.45
N ASN A 80 -20.87 -10.51 -20.27
CA ASN A 80 -20.89 -11.93 -19.99
C ASN A 80 -22.14 -12.33 -19.20
N LEU A 81 -22.85 -13.37 -19.66
CA LEU A 81 -24.02 -13.91 -18.96
C LEU A 81 -23.68 -14.62 -17.64
N MET A 82 -22.41 -15.05 -17.47
CA MET A 82 -21.94 -15.88 -16.37
C MET A 82 -22.68 -17.23 -16.30
N GLY A 83 -22.79 -17.91 -17.44
CA GLY A 83 -23.21 -19.30 -17.55
C GLY A 83 -22.22 -20.30 -16.93
N ALA A 84 -22.53 -21.59 -17.02
CA ALA A 84 -21.65 -22.65 -16.50
C ALA A 84 -20.25 -22.61 -17.14
N GLY A 85 -19.21 -22.83 -16.32
CA GLY A 85 -17.81 -22.84 -16.75
C GLY A 85 -17.17 -21.45 -16.91
N GLN A 86 -17.96 -20.37 -16.94
CA GLN A 86 -17.41 -19.01 -17.03
C GLN A 86 -16.92 -18.56 -15.66
N SER A 87 -15.67 -18.11 -15.59
CA SER A 87 -15.07 -17.68 -14.32
C SER A 87 -13.99 -16.62 -14.52
N TYR A 88 -13.81 -15.80 -13.49
CA TYR A 88 -12.73 -14.84 -13.37
C TYR A 88 -12.01 -15.08 -12.05
N LYS A 89 -10.68 -15.14 -12.12
CA LYS A 89 -9.81 -15.48 -10.98
C LYS A 89 -8.77 -14.38 -10.76
N TRP A 90 -8.34 -14.26 -9.53
CA TRP A 90 -7.26 -13.35 -9.13
C TRP A 90 -6.52 -13.93 -7.92
N ASP A 91 -5.36 -13.35 -7.61
CA ASP A 91 -4.65 -13.64 -6.37
C ASP A 91 -5.42 -13.03 -5.19
N ALA A 92 -5.84 -13.87 -4.24
CA ALA A 92 -6.57 -13.46 -3.03
C ALA A 92 -5.82 -12.42 -2.20
N SER A 93 -4.48 -12.37 -2.28
CA SER A 93 -3.67 -11.39 -1.58
C SER A 93 -3.95 -9.95 -2.06
N LYS A 94 -4.41 -9.78 -3.31
CA LYS A 94 -4.68 -8.48 -3.93
C LYS A 94 -6.03 -7.89 -3.54
N MET A 95 -6.96 -8.69 -3.03
CA MET A 95 -8.24 -8.21 -2.50
C MET A 95 -8.09 -7.78 -1.04
N LYS A 96 -8.15 -6.47 -0.78
CA LYS A 96 -8.05 -5.90 0.56
C LYS A 96 -9.42 -5.67 1.19
N PHE A 97 -10.39 -5.18 0.42
CA PHE A 97 -11.69 -4.72 0.88
C PHE A 97 -12.86 -5.59 0.37
N GLY A 98 -12.85 -6.01 -0.90
CA GLY A 98 -13.94 -6.81 -1.46
C GLY A 98 -13.98 -6.79 -2.99
N MET A 99 -15.14 -7.12 -3.56
CA MET A 99 -15.36 -7.02 -5.01
C MET A 99 -16.59 -6.19 -5.33
N THR A 100 -16.54 -5.48 -6.46
CA THR A 100 -17.72 -4.93 -7.11
C THR A 100 -17.99 -5.68 -8.40
N LEU A 101 -19.28 -5.93 -8.63
CA LEU A 101 -19.82 -6.50 -9.86
C LEU A 101 -20.75 -5.47 -10.46
N LEU A 102 -20.52 -5.09 -11.71
CA LEU A 102 -21.40 -4.19 -12.44
C LEU A 102 -22.17 -5.00 -13.47
N PHE A 103 -23.50 -4.93 -13.43
CA PHE A 103 -24.37 -5.55 -14.43
C PHE A 103 -25.07 -4.48 -15.27
N SER A 104 -25.53 -4.85 -16.46
CA SER A 104 -26.48 -4.06 -17.25
C SER A 104 -27.43 -4.98 -18.01
N ARG A 105 -28.45 -4.41 -18.65
CA ARG A 105 -29.35 -5.19 -19.51
C ARG A 105 -28.60 -5.82 -20.69
N TYR A 106 -29.15 -6.90 -21.18
CA TYR A 106 -28.61 -7.63 -22.32
C TYR A 106 -29.75 -8.20 -23.15
N ASP A 107 -29.62 -8.09 -24.47
CA ASP A 107 -30.53 -8.69 -25.43
C ASP A 107 -29.99 -10.06 -25.85
N PRO A 108 -30.58 -11.16 -25.36
CA PRO A 108 -30.11 -12.50 -25.66
C PRO A 108 -30.44 -12.97 -27.07
N ASN A 109 -31.44 -12.39 -27.72
CA ASN A 109 -31.85 -12.79 -29.07
C ASN A 109 -30.87 -12.28 -30.11
N ASN A 110 -30.32 -11.08 -29.86
CA ASN A 110 -29.36 -10.44 -30.75
C ASN A 110 -27.91 -10.53 -30.24
N ASN A 111 -27.68 -11.07 -29.03
CA ASN A 111 -26.38 -11.14 -28.36
C ASN A 111 -25.73 -9.75 -28.19
N ILE A 112 -26.53 -8.75 -27.81
CA ILE A 112 -26.08 -7.36 -27.70
C ILE A 112 -26.17 -6.90 -26.24
N PRO A 113 -25.05 -6.43 -25.64
CA PRO A 113 -25.12 -5.73 -24.37
C PRO A 113 -25.85 -4.41 -24.53
N GLN A 114 -26.69 -4.10 -23.57
CA GLN A 114 -27.43 -2.86 -23.53
C GLN A 114 -26.82 -1.96 -22.46
N ASP A 115 -26.36 -0.77 -22.87
CA ASP A 115 -25.64 0.17 -22.01
C ASP A 115 -26.60 1.04 -21.19
N TYR A 116 -27.64 0.43 -20.61
CA TYR A 116 -28.62 1.09 -19.74
C TYR A 116 -29.10 0.13 -18.63
N TYR A 117 -29.74 0.69 -17.59
CA TYR A 117 -30.06 0.03 -16.32
C TYR A 117 -28.84 -0.66 -15.69
N TYR A 118 -27.80 0.11 -15.40
CA TYR A 118 -26.65 -0.41 -14.67
C TYR A 118 -27.03 -0.78 -13.23
N PHE A 119 -26.59 -1.95 -12.78
CA PHE A 119 -26.84 -2.44 -11.43
C PHE A 119 -25.51 -2.84 -10.76
N PRO A 120 -24.98 -2.00 -9.86
CA PRO A 120 -23.78 -2.32 -9.11
C PRO A 120 -24.11 -3.19 -7.89
N VAL A 121 -23.24 -4.17 -7.63
CA VAL A 121 -23.29 -5.01 -6.44
C VAL A 121 -21.92 -4.98 -5.78
N PHE A 122 -21.88 -4.72 -4.48
CA PHE A 122 -20.66 -4.83 -3.69
C PHE A 122 -20.77 -6.01 -2.72
N ILE A 123 -19.70 -6.80 -2.65
CA ILE A 123 -19.57 -7.91 -1.70
C ILE A 123 -18.28 -7.69 -0.94
N SER A 124 -18.38 -7.48 0.36
CA SER A 124 -17.22 -7.25 1.22
C SER A 124 -16.40 -8.53 1.36
N LYS A 125 -15.09 -8.37 1.61
CA LYS A 125 -14.19 -9.50 1.91
C LYS A 125 -14.68 -10.31 3.12
N ALA A 126 -15.25 -9.65 4.13
CA ALA A 126 -15.82 -10.33 5.30
C ALA A 126 -16.96 -11.30 4.89
N GLN A 127 -17.90 -10.85 4.05
CA GLN A 127 -18.97 -11.71 3.54
C GLN A 127 -18.44 -12.83 2.63
N LEU A 128 -17.41 -12.55 1.83
CA LEU A 128 -16.78 -13.58 0.99
C LEU A 128 -16.11 -14.69 1.81
N LEU A 129 -15.55 -14.35 2.98
CA LEU A 129 -14.97 -15.31 3.91
C LEU A 129 -16.05 -16.14 4.62
N GLU A 130 -17.19 -15.52 4.94
CA GLU A 130 -18.33 -16.23 5.55
C GLU A 130 -18.97 -17.23 4.58
N ILE A 131 -19.13 -16.85 3.31
CA ILE A 131 -19.80 -17.67 2.29
C ILE A 131 -18.85 -18.69 1.64
N ALA A 132 -17.53 -18.50 1.73
CA ALA A 132 -16.45 -19.41 1.33
C ALA A 132 -16.77 -20.41 0.18
N GLY A 133 -16.94 -19.91 -1.04
CA GLY A 133 -17.22 -20.74 -2.22
C GLY A 133 -18.70 -21.10 -2.43
N GLY A 134 -19.57 -20.63 -1.54
CA GLY A 134 -21.02 -20.72 -1.66
C GLY A 134 -21.57 -19.92 -2.84
N GLY A 135 -22.73 -20.36 -3.32
CA GLY A 135 -23.49 -19.68 -4.35
C GLY A 135 -24.32 -18.55 -3.75
N ILE A 136 -24.26 -17.38 -4.37
CA ILE A 136 -25.10 -16.24 -4.05
C ILE A 136 -26.15 -16.04 -5.14
N LEU A 137 -27.32 -15.57 -4.71
CA LEU A 137 -28.40 -15.17 -5.60
C LEU A 137 -28.55 -13.66 -5.58
N ILE A 138 -28.34 -13.02 -6.73
CA ILE A 138 -28.52 -11.60 -6.93
C ILE A 138 -29.83 -11.40 -7.68
N GLN A 139 -30.83 -10.80 -7.02
CA GLN A 139 -32.06 -10.39 -7.69
C GLN A 139 -31.78 -9.16 -8.56
N MET A 140 -32.03 -9.29 -9.86
CA MET A 140 -31.85 -8.18 -10.78
C MET A 140 -33.11 -7.32 -10.80
N PRO A 141 -32.99 -5.99 -10.88
CA PRO A 141 -34.15 -5.12 -11.07
C PRO A 141 -34.95 -5.56 -12.30
N SER A 142 -36.24 -5.81 -12.15
CA SER A 142 -37.09 -6.18 -13.28
C SER A 142 -38.54 -5.83 -13.00
N VAL A 143 -39.26 -5.51 -14.07
CA VAL A 143 -40.72 -5.28 -14.05
C VAL A 143 -41.49 -6.59 -13.91
N THR A 144 -40.87 -7.72 -14.24
CA THR A 144 -41.44 -9.05 -14.12
C THR A 144 -40.65 -9.82 -13.06
N TYR A 145 -41.32 -10.47 -12.11
CA TYR A 145 -40.66 -11.24 -11.07
C TYR A 145 -39.74 -12.32 -11.66
N GLY A 146 -38.46 -12.32 -11.26
CA GLY A 146 -37.60 -13.50 -11.38
C GLY A 146 -36.27 -13.33 -12.10
N ASP A 147 -35.96 -12.18 -12.69
CA ASP A 147 -34.62 -11.91 -13.25
C ASP A 147 -33.60 -11.97 -12.12
N ARG A 148 -32.62 -12.86 -12.26
CA ARG A 148 -31.63 -13.13 -11.21
C ARG A 148 -30.31 -13.57 -11.81
N LYS A 149 -29.23 -13.42 -11.06
CA LYS A 149 -27.95 -14.06 -11.33
C LYS A 149 -27.54 -14.93 -10.15
N TYR A 150 -27.17 -16.16 -10.44
CA TYR A 150 -26.59 -17.07 -9.49
C TYR A 150 -25.09 -17.19 -9.74
N LEU A 151 -24.27 -16.86 -8.75
CA LEU A 151 -22.83 -16.81 -8.88
C LEU A 151 -22.17 -17.53 -7.71
N TYR A 152 -21.08 -18.23 -7.96
CA TYR A 152 -20.20 -18.69 -6.89
C TYR A 152 -19.13 -17.65 -6.66
N VAL A 153 -18.96 -17.22 -5.41
CA VAL A 153 -18.03 -16.16 -5.05
C VAL A 153 -17.06 -16.63 -3.98
N SER A 154 -15.85 -16.08 -4.05
CA SER A 154 -14.76 -16.37 -3.12
C SER A 154 -13.79 -15.19 -3.09
N THR A 155 -12.84 -15.24 -2.17
CA THR A 155 -11.77 -14.24 -2.07
C THR A 155 -10.79 -14.26 -3.24
N SER A 156 -10.81 -15.29 -4.09
CA SER A 156 -9.92 -15.47 -5.25
C SER A 156 -10.65 -15.60 -6.59
N GLY A 157 -11.97 -15.44 -6.61
CA GLY A 157 -12.70 -15.56 -7.86
C GLY A 157 -14.21 -15.46 -7.78
N VAL A 158 -14.80 -15.27 -8.95
CA VAL A 158 -16.24 -15.36 -9.21
C VAL A 158 -16.47 -16.30 -10.39
N SER A 159 -17.48 -17.18 -10.30
CA SER A 159 -17.87 -18.07 -11.39
C SER A 159 -19.38 -18.13 -11.58
N GLY A 160 -19.77 -18.41 -12.81
CA GLY A 160 -21.15 -18.49 -13.26
C GLY A 160 -21.84 -19.81 -12.94
N HIS A 161 -23.14 -19.86 -13.26
CA HIS A 161 -23.99 -21.03 -13.09
C HIS A 161 -24.84 -21.28 -14.32
N ALA A 162 -25.18 -22.54 -14.60
CA ALA A 162 -25.99 -22.92 -15.76
C ALA A 162 -27.35 -22.20 -15.83
N ASP A 163 -27.98 -21.93 -14.69
CA ASP A 163 -29.28 -21.23 -14.67
C ASP A 163 -29.21 -19.79 -15.19
N ASN A 164 -28.04 -19.17 -15.23
CA ASN A 164 -27.91 -17.82 -15.78
C ASN A 164 -28.20 -17.75 -17.29
N SER A 165 -28.16 -18.89 -17.98
CA SER A 165 -28.63 -18.99 -19.37
C SER A 165 -30.15 -18.91 -19.49
N LYS A 166 -30.90 -19.25 -18.43
CA LYS A 166 -32.37 -19.08 -18.35
C LYS A 166 -32.75 -17.65 -17.95
N TYR A 167 -31.89 -16.98 -17.18
CA TYR A 167 -32.05 -15.58 -16.75
C TYR A 167 -31.03 -14.68 -17.46
N ASN A 168 -31.18 -14.61 -18.79
CA ASN A 168 -30.18 -14.05 -19.69
C ASN A 168 -30.41 -12.58 -20.05
N SER A 169 -31.40 -11.89 -19.50
CA SER A 169 -31.67 -10.47 -19.80
C SER A 169 -30.69 -9.47 -19.14
N TRP A 170 -29.67 -9.99 -18.47
CA TRP A 170 -28.65 -9.22 -17.76
C TRP A 170 -27.27 -9.81 -18.05
N ALA A 171 -26.28 -8.94 -18.26
CA ALA A 171 -24.89 -9.34 -18.44
C ALA A 171 -24.01 -8.65 -17.39
N LEU A 172 -23.03 -9.39 -16.88
CA LEU A 172 -21.91 -8.84 -16.15
C LEU A 172 -21.09 -7.98 -17.10
N ARG A 173 -20.90 -6.74 -16.70
CA ARG A 173 -20.16 -5.70 -17.43
C ARG A 173 -18.75 -5.51 -16.91
N GLN A 174 -18.59 -5.59 -15.60
CA GLN A 174 -17.29 -5.39 -14.97
C GLN A 174 -17.15 -6.20 -13.68
N VAL A 175 -15.95 -6.70 -13.44
CA VAL A 175 -15.50 -7.21 -12.13
C VAL A 175 -14.33 -6.35 -11.69
N THR A 176 -14.43 -5.73 -10.52
CA THR A 176 -13.33 -4.99 -9.90
C THR A 176 -13.09 -5.54 -8.50
N ILE A 177 -11.82 -5.71 -8.13
CA ILE A 177 -11.42 -6.06 -6.75
C ILE A 177 -10.79 -4.85 -6.09
N MET A 178 -11.02 -4.70 -4.80
CA MET A 178 -10.43 -3.67 -3.94
C MET A 178 -9.76 -4.34 -2.76
#